data_AF-A0A8J2T8P0-F1
#
_entry.id   AF-A0A8J2T8P0-F1
#
_cell.length_a   1.000
_cell.length_b   1.000
_cell.length_c   1.000
_cell.angle_alpha   90.00
_cell.angle_beta   90.00
_cell.angle_gamma   90.00
#
_symmetry.space_group_name_H-M   'P 1'
#
loop_
_entity.id
_entity.type
_entity.pdbx_description
1 polymer ?
#
loop_
_entity_poly.entity_id
_entity_poly.type
_entity_poly.pdbx_seq_one_letter_code
_entity_poly.pdbx_strand_id
1 'polypeptide(L)'
;MPEVTLISSDKREFSISREAAMVSPTLKAMLEGPFKEKNGRVELPGIEGNVLAKTVEYLQYNLRYRAQPNQEDIPEFEIPTEMALELLLAADYLNV
;
A
#
# COMPACT_ATOMS: atom_id res chain seq x y z
N MET A 1 -1.36 15.35 8.98
CA MET A 1 -1.07 14.01 9.53
C MET A 1 0.05 13.43 8.67
N PRO A 2 1.20 13.07 9.27
CA PRO A 2 2.36 12.54 8.52
C PRO A 2 2.20 11.07 8.13
N GLU A 3 1.30 10.35 8.80
CA GLU A 3 1.02 8.92 8.62
C GLU A 3 -0.45 8.69 8.31
N VAL A 4 -0.73 7.55 7.68
CA VAL A 4 -2.06 7.04 7.40
C VAL A 4 -2.14 5.57 7.80
N THR A 5 -3.29 5.16 8.31
CA THR A 5 -3.56 3.80 8.76
C THR A 5 -4.44 3.08 7.73
N LEU A 6 -3.92 2.03 7.12
CA LEU A 6 -4.68 1.12 6.27
C LEU A 6 -5.25 0.00 7.12
N ILE A 7 -6.53 -0.35 6.93
CA ILE A 7 -7.24 -1.36 7.72
C ILE A 7 -7.65 -2.49 6.79
N SER A 8 -7.20 -3.71 7.05
CA SER A 8 -7.55 -4.89 6.24
C SER A 8 -8.97 -5.39 6.53
N SER A 9 -9.44 -6.34 5.71
CA SER A 9 -10.71 -7.05 5.89
C SER A 9 -10.84 -7.73 7.26
N ASP A 10 -9.74 -8.32 7.75
CA ASP A 10 -9.64 -8.95 9.07
C ASP A 10 -9.34 -7.95 10.21
N LYS A 11 -9.50 -6.65 9.95
CA LYS A 11 -9.33 -5.54 10.92
C LYS A 11 -7.90 -5.37 11.43
N ARG A 12 -6.87 -5.79 10.69
CA ARG A 12 -5.49 -5.43 11.00
C ARG A 12 -5.19 -4.02 10.52
N GLU A 13 -4.49 -3.28 11.36
CA GLU A 13 -4.12 -1.89 11.10
C GLU A 13 -2.65 -1.81 10.72
N PHE A 14 -2.36 -1.19 9.59
CA PHE A 14 -1.00 -0.96 9.08
C PHE A 14 -0.78 0.54 8.91
N SER A 15 0.17 1.08 9.67
CA SER A 15 0.51 2.50 9.59
C SER A 15 1.63 2.72 8.60
N ILE A 16 1.42 3.60 7.62
CA ILE A 16 2.40 3.96 6.60
C ILE A 16 2.53 5.47 6.48
N SER A 17 3.71 5.94 6.05
CA SER A 17 3.91 7.35 5.74
C SER A 17 2.97 7.80 4.64
N ARG A 18 2.45 9.03 4.75
CA ARG A 18 1.55 9.58 3.74
C ARG A 18 2.19 9.59 2.34
N GLU A 19 3.50 9.81 2.25
CA GLU A 19 4.24 9.75 0.99
C GLU A 19 4.21 8.36 0.34
N ALA A 20 4.32 7.30 1.12
CA ALA A 20 4.20 5.93 0.62
C ALA A 20 2.76 5.63 0.17
N ALA A 21 1.77 6.10 0.92
CA ALA A 21 0.37 5.98 0.53
C ALA A 21 0.06 6.73 -0.78
N MET A 22 0.69 7.90 -0.99
CA MET A 22 0.54 8.69 -2.21
C MET A 22 1.15 8.04 -3.46
N VAL A 23 1.95 6.97 -3.32
CA VAL A 23 2.40 6.15 -4.45
C VAL A 23 1.19 5.50 -5.14
N SER A 24 0.19 5.08 -4.37
CA SER A 24 -1.08 4.60 -4.90
C SER A 24 -2.00 5.77 -5.25
N PRO A 25 -2.39 5.94 -6.53
CA PRO A 25 -3.35 6.98 -6.90
C PRO A 25 -4.74 6.68 -6.31
N THR A 26 -5.10 5.42 -6.09
CA THR A 26 -6.34 5.04 -5.40
C THR A 26 -6.32 5.53 -3.95
N LEU A 27 -5.28 5.20 -3.18
CA LEU A 27 -5.14 5.70 -1.79
C LEU A 27 -5.08 7.22 -1.75
N LYS A 28 -4.37 7.85 -2.69
CA LYS A 28 -4.32 9.30 -2.81
C LYS A 28 -5.71 9.89 -3.01
N ALA A 29 -6.51 9.34 -3.92
CA ALA A 29 -7.88 9.79 -4.15
C ALA A 29 -8.78 9.57 -2.93
N MET A 30 -8.61 8.46 -2.20
CA MET A 30 -9.35 8.20 -0.96
C MET A 30 -8.97 9.17 0.16
N LEU A 31 -7.67 9.51 0.29
CA LEU A 31 -7.16 10.42 1.31
C LEU A 31 -7.44 11.91 1.02
N GLU A 32 -7.49 12.29 -0.26
CA GLU A 32 -7.76 13.68 -0.70
C GLU A 32 -9.23 13.91 -1.07
N GLY A 33 -10.04 12.86 -1.13
CA GLY A 33 -11.44 12.91 -1.53
C GLY A 33 -12.37 13.62 -0.53
N PRO A 34 -13.56 14.03 -0.99
CA PRO A 34 -14.57 14.69 -0.15
C PRO A 34 -15.23 13.75 0.88
N PHE A 35 -15.13 12.43 0.68
CA PHE A 35 -15.57 11.38 1.62
C PHE A 35 -14.55 11.22 2.74
N LYS A 36 -14.49 12.26 3.57
CA LYS A 36 -13.60 12.43 4.70
C LYS A 36 -13.87 11.39 5.80
N GLU A 37 -13.13 10.30 5.81
CA GLU A 37 -12.64 9.77 7.08
C GLU A 37 -11.47 10.66 7.52
N LYS A 38 -11.82 11.74 8.24
CA LYS A 38 -10.94 12.87 8.65
C LYS A 38 -9.67 12.50 9.42
N ASN A 39 -9.38 11.22 9.62
CA ASN A 39 -8.38 10.73 10.56
C ASN A 39 -7.19 10.05 9.88
N GLY A 40 -7.10 10.08 8.54
CA GLY A 40 -6.03 9.39 7.82
C GLY A 40 -6.15 7.87 7.94
N ARG A 41 -7.37 7.35 8.08
CA ARG A 41 -7.68 5.92 8.13
C ARG A 41 -8.33 5.53 6.80
N VAL A 42 -7.95 4.40 6.23
CA VAL A 42 -8.50 3.86 4.99
C VAL A 42 -8.85 2.39 5.21
N GLU A 43 -10.14 2.07 5.10
CA GLU A 43 -10.62 0.70 5.21
C GLU A 43 -10.59 0.00 3.85
N LEU A 44 -9.98 -1.20 3.82
CA LEU A 44 -9.79 -2.05 2.66
C LEU A 44 -10.46 -3.41 2.91
N PRO A 45 -11.80 -3.49 2.92
CA PRO A 45 -12.55 -4.70 3.27
C PRO A 45 -12.36 -5.85 2.27
N GLY A 46 -11.80 -5.59 1.08
CA GLY A 46 -11.50 -6.60 0.07
C GLY A 46 -10.08 -7.16 0.11
N ILE A 47 -9.24 -6.72 1.05
CA ILE A 47 -7.83 -7.12 1.12
C ILE A 47 -7.57 -7.76 2.49
N GLU A 48 -7.09 -9.01 2.50
CA GLU A 48 -6.69 -9.69 3.73
C GLU A 48 -5.42 -9.09 4.32
N GLY A 49 -5.23 -9.22 5.63
CA GLY A 49 -4.16 -8.55 6.37
C GLY A 49 -2.75 -9.03 6.01
N ASN A 50 -2.59 -10.30 5.63
CA ASN A 50 -1.34 -10.82 5.06
C ASN A 50 -1.00 -10.11 3.73
N VAL A 51 -1.98 -9.99 2.83
CA VAL A 51 -1.84 -9.31 1.54
C VAL A 51 -1.55 -7.83 1.77
N LEU A 52 -2.31 -7.17 2.64
CA LEU A 52 -2.11 -5.76 2.97
C LEU A 52 -0.71 -5.49 3.55
N ALA A 53 -0.20 -6.38 4.41
CA ALA A 53 1.15 -6.27 4.95
C ALA A 53 2.20 -6.22 3.83
N LYS A 54 2.08 -7.13 2.84
CA LYS A 54 3.01 -7.21 1.71
C LYS A 54 2.82 -6.03 0.74
N THR A 55 1.60 -5.57 0.53
CA THR A 55 1.33 -4.36 -0.27
C THR A 55 1.91 -3.11 0.40
N VAL A 56 1.81 -2.99 1.72
CA VAL A 56 2.42 -1.90 2.48
C VAL A 56 3.94 -1.91 2.33
N GLU A 57 4.56 -3.10 2.42
CA GLU A 57 5.99 -3.28 2.17
C GLU A 57 6.36 -2.83 0.75
N TYR A 58 5.56 -3.21 -0.25
CA TYR A 58 5.75 -2.79 -1.64
C TYR A 58 5.62 -1.27 -1.83
N LEU A 59 4.65 -0.61 -1.20
CA LEU A 59 4.50 0.85 -1.29
C LEU A 59 5.74 1.59 -0.76
N GLN A 60 6.31 1.11 0.34
CA GLN A 60 7.54 1.65 0.91
C GLN A 60 8.76 1.36 0.03
N TYR A 61 8.85 0.13 -0.47
CA TYR A 61 9.88 -0.29 -1.42
C TYR A 61 9.84 0.60 -2.67
N ASN A 62 8.67 0.77 -3.28
CA ASN A 62 8.48 1.59 -4.47
C ASN A 62 8.83 3.05 -4.17
N LEU A 63 8.39 3.62 -3.04
CA LEU A 63 8.79 4.98 -2.66
C LEU A 63 10.31 5.14 -2.55
N ARG A 64 10.99 4.18 -1.93
CA ARG A 64 12.44 4.21 -1.68
C ARG A 64 13.27 4.06 -2.95
N TYR A 65 12.84 3.18 -3.86
CA TYR A 65 13.63 2.81 -5.04
C TYR A 65 13.17 3.47 -6.34
N ARG A 66 11.98 4.07 -6.38
CA ARG A 66 11.43 4.84 -7.53
C ARG A 66 12.40 5.84 -8.14
N ALA A 67 13.20 6.52 -7.29
CA ALA A 67 14.10 7.59 -7.71
C ALA A 67 15.57 7.11 -7.77
N GLN A 68 15.83 5.81 -7.58
CA GLN A 68 17.18 5.28 -7.59
C GLN A 68 17.65 5.06 -9.04
N PRO A 69 18.72 5.74 -9.49
CA PRO A 69 19.20 5.62 -10.86
C PRO A 69 19.93 4.30 -11.14
N ASN A 70 20.46 3.66 -10.08
CA ASN A 70 21.21 2.42 -10.18
C ASN A 70 20.30 1.24 -9.85
N GLN A 71 20.02 0.40 -10.85
CA GLN A 71 19.20 -0.79 -10.65
C GLN A 71 19.93 -1.89 -9.86
N GLU A 72 21.26 -1.87 -9.80
CA GLU A 72 22.07 -2.85 -9.05
C GLU A 72 21.91 -2.72 -7.52
N ASP A 73 21.46 -1.56 -7.03
CA ASP A 73 21.23 -1.29 -5.61
C ASP A 73 19.79 -1.62 -5.16
N ILE A 74 18.92 -2.05 -6.08
CA ILE A 74 17.52 -2.34 -5.83
C ILE A 74 17.40 -3.83 -5.43
N PRO A 75 17.07 -4.16 -4.18
CA PRO A 75 16.94 -5.55 -3.74
C PRO A 75 15.73 -6.21 -4.39
N GLU A 76 15.78 -7.53 -4.60
CA GLU A 76 14.63 -8.26 -5.15
C GLU A 76 13.45 -8.26 -4.16
N PHE A 77 12.25 -7.94 -4.67
CA PHE A 77 11.02 -7.99 -3.88
C PHE A 77 10.39 -9.38 -4.00
N GLU A 78 10.68 -10.25 -3.04
CA GLU A 78 10.17 -11.63 -3.04
C GLU A 78 8.66 -11.67 -2.77
N ILE A 79 7.89 -12.27 -3.68
CA ILE A 79 6.45 -12.48 -3.53
C ILE A 79 6.17 -13.98 -3.36
N PRO A 80 5.58 -14.41 -2.22
CA PRO A 80 5.17 -15.79 -2.04
C PRO A 80 4.16 -16.21 -3.10
N THR A 81 4.39 -17.36 -3.75
CA THR A 81 3.51 -17.86 -4.82
C THR A 81 2.08 -18.07 -4.34
N GLU A 82 1.89 -18.47 -3.08
CA GLU A 82 0.58 -18.69 -2.47
C GLU A 82 -0.27 -17.41 -2.37
N MET A 83 0.36 -16.22 -2.32
CA MET A 83 -0.31 -14.92 -2.19
C MET A 83 -0.34 -14.12 -3.50
N ALA A 84 0.27 -14.65 -4.58
CA ALA A 84 0.51 -13.89 -5.80
C ALA A 84 -0.80 -13.40 -6.47
N LEU A 85 -1.86 -14.22 -6.44
CA LEU A 85 -3.15 -13.84 -7.03
C LEU A 85 -3.85 -12.73 -6.24
N GLU A 86 -3.87 -12.84 -4.92
CA GLU A 86 -4.51 -11.82 -4.07
C GLU A 86 -3.72 -10.51 -4.09
N LEU A 87 -2.39 -10.60 -4.12
CA LEU A 87 -1.52 -9.43 -4.31
C LEU A 87 -1.74 -8.76 -5.66
N LEU A 88 -1.94 -9.52 -6.73
CA LEU A 88 -2.27 -8.97 -8.04
C LEU A 88 -3.59 -8.18 -8.00
N LEU A 89 -4.63 -8.73 -7.36
CA LEU A 89 -5.92 -8.05 -7.20
C LEU A 89 -5.79 -6.79 -6.33
N ALA A 90 -5.00 -6.86 -5.26
CA ALA A 90 -4.74 -5.71 -4.41
C ALA A 90 -3.93 -4.63 -5.13
N ALA A 91 -2.94 -5.02 -5.93
CA ALA A 91 -2.12 -4.12 -6.74
C ALA A 91 -2.96 -3.42 -7.82
N ASP A 92 -3.83 -4.16 -8.52
CA ASP A 92 -4.78 -3.60 -9.49
C ASP A 92 -5.75 -2.61 -8.84
N TYR A 93 -6.34 -2.98 -7.69
CA TYR A 93 -7.24 -2.11 -6.93
C TYR A 93 -6.56 -0.82 -6.46
N LEU A 94 -5.33 -0.94 -5.94
CA LEU A 94 -4.54 0.19 -5.48
C LEU A 94 -3.82 0.92 -6.62
N ASN A 95 -3.87 0.37 -7.84
CA ASN A 95 -3.26 0.87 -9.05
C ASN A 95 -1.75 1.15 -8.89
N VAL A 96 -0.99 0.13 -8.46
CA VAL A 96 0.45 0.16 -8.16
C VAL A 96 1.23 -1.01 -8.74
#